data_AF-A0A2U8FK18-F1
#
_entry.id   AF-A0A2U8FK18-F1
#
_cell.length_a   1.000
_cell.length_b   1.000
_cell.length_c   1.000
_cell.angle_alpha   90.00
_cell.angle_beta   90.00
_cell.angle_gamma   90.00
#
_symmetry.space_group_name_H-M   'P 1'
#
loop_
_entity.id
_entity.type
_entity.pdbx_description
1 polymer ?
#
loop_
_entity_poly.entity_id
_entity_poly.type
_entity_poly.pdbx_seq_one_letter_code
_entity_poly.pdbx_strand_id
1 'polypeptide(L)'
;MEQQEIKKFVEEKISELNQMAMQSSQNMKEGLETKLAYAEEFMAKLNNSKEILENQIKENKTLLSDLEMPLDLNQELADFEASLTQEDGDIEKLTTDFQHLLEEVANAQLNARKAKVLFAKEEMEAKLIAAKESLGSDHQAVTYTQKVLSFLKDKLGHRLKKTRIILADRLEGCAMKLKA
;
A
#
# COMPACT_ATOMS: atom_id res chain seq x y z
N MET A 1 -66.59 4.57 -18.19
CA MET A 1 -65.40 5.24 -18.76
C MET A 1 -64.23 5.25 -17.77
N GLU A 2 -64.46 5.41 -16.46
CA GLU A 2 -63.37 5.59 -15.46
C GLU A 2 -62.41 4.40 -15.26
N GLN A 3 -62.87 3.14 -15.28
CA GLN A 3 -61.99 1.99 -15.00
C GLN A 3 -60.91 1.76 -16.07
N GLN A 4 -61.21 2.07 -17.33
CA GLN A 4 -60.29 1.83 -18.44
C GLN A 4 -59.18 2.88 -18.48
N GLU A 5 -59.49 4.13 -18.11
CA GLU A 5 -58.52 5.21 -17.92
C GLU A 5 -57.62 4.95 -16.70
N ILE A 6 -58.19 4.48 -15.58
CA ILE A 6 -57.41 4.10 -14.39
C ILE A 6 -56.42 2.97 -14.73
N LYS A 7 -56.87 1.95 -15.47
CA LYS A 7 -55.99 0.85 -15.89
C LYS A 7 -54.83 1.36 -16.75
N LYS A 8 -55.11 2.23 -17.72
CA LYS A 8 -54.11 2.80 -18.62
C LYS A 8 -53.09 3.68 -17.89
N PHE A 9 -53.55 4.49 -16.95
CA PHE A 9 -52.69 5.31 -16.09
C PHE A 9 -51.78 4.45 -15.20
N VAL A 10 -52.31 3.37 -14.62
CA VAL A 10 -51.52 2.42 -13.80
C VAL A 10 -50.46 1.71 -14.64
N GLU A 11 -50.80 1.26 -15.85
CA GLU A 11 -49.86 0.63 -16.78
C GLU A 11 -48.73 1.58 -17.20
N GLU A 12 -49.04 2.84 -17.50
CA GLU A 12 -48.03 3.88 -17.77
C GLU A 12 -47.11 4.12 -16.57
N LYS A 13 -47.66 4.24 -15.35
CA LYS A 13 -46.85 4.43 -14.15
C LYS A 13 -45.98 3.23 -13.79
N ILE A 14 -46.46 2.01 -14.03
CA ILE A 14 -45.65 0.79 -13.88
C ILE A 14 -44.50 0.79 -14.90
N SER A 15 -44.77 1.16 -16.15
CA SER A 15 -43.76 1.24 -17.20
C SER A 15 -42.68 2.29 -16.88
N GLU A 16 -43.07 3.50 -16.47
CA GLU A 16 -42.14 4.55 -16.02
C GLU A 16 -41.25 4.07 -14.86
N LEU A 17 -41.86 3.44 -13.84
CA LEU A 17 -41.12 2.94 -12.68
C LEU A 17 -40.13 1.83 -13.05
N ASN A 18 -40.51 0.91 -13.93
CA ASN A 18 -39.63 -0.15 -14.41
C ASN A 18 -38.45 0.43 -15.20
N GLN A 19 -38.69 1.43 -16.04
CA GLN A 19 -37.64 2.08 -16.81
C GLN A 19 -36.67 2.84 -15.91
N MET A 20 -37.18 3.58 -14.92
CA MET A 20 -36.34 4.25 -13.90
C MET A 20 -35.54 3.24 -13.07
N ALA A 21 -36.14 2.11 -12.69
CA ALA A 21 -35.46 1.06 -11.93
C ALA A 21 -34.35 0.39 -12.76
N MET A 22 -34.61 0.08 -14.04
CA MET A 22 -33.61 -0.43 -14.97
C MET A 22 -32.44 0.55 -15.12
N GLN A 23 -32.72 1.82 -15.34
CA GLN A 23 -31.68 2.83 -15.52
C GLN A 23 -30.88 3.07 -14.23
N SER A 24 -31.54 3.08 -13.07
CA SER A 24 -30.84 3.15 -11.79
C SER A 24 -29.96 1.91 -11.53
N SER A 25 -30.42 0.72 -11.95
CA SER A 25 -29.64 -0.52 -11.82
C SER A 25 -28.43 -0.51 -12.74
N GLN A 26 -28.59 -0.04 -13.97
CA GLN A 26 -27.52 0.11 -14.96
C GLN A 26 -26.42 1.05 -14.44
N ASN A 27 -26.81 2.25 -14.01
CA ASN A 27 -25.87 3.24 -13.46
C ASN A 27 -25.14 2.71 -12.21
N MET A 28 -25.85 1.94 -11.36
CA MET A 28 -25.24 1.33 -10.17
C MET A 28 -24.22 0.25 -10.55
N LYS A 29 -24.52 -0.55 -11.58
CA LYS A 29 -23.60 -1.57 -12.09
C LYS A 29 -22.32 -0.94 -12.64
N GLU A 30 -22.44 0.05 -13.52
CA GLU A 30 -21.28 0.77 -14.09
C GLU A 30 -20.43 1.45 -13.00
N GLY A 31 -21.10 2.05 -12.01
CA GLY A 31 -20.42 2.66 -10.86
C GLY A 31 -19.72 1.65 -9.93
N LEU A 32 -20.20 0.40 -9.87
CA LEU A 32 -19.53 -0.69 -9.14
C LEU A 32 -18.35 -1.23 -9.93
N GLU A 33 -18.49 -1.45 -11.24
CA GLU A 33 -17.42 -1.93 -12.11
C GLU A 33 -16.22 -0.97 -12.09
N THR A 34 -16.47 0.34 -12.17
CA THR A 34 -15.41 1.36 -12.09
C THR A 34 -14.66 1.31 -10.76
N LYS A 35 -15.37 1.14 -9.64
CA LYS A 35 -14.76 1.05 -8.31
C LYS A 35 -14.00 -0.24 -8.11
N LEU A 36 -14.47 -1.33 -8.70
CA LEU A 36 -13.84 -2.64 -8.60
C LEU A 36 -12.52 -2.64 -9.37
N ALA A 37 -12.50 -2.08 -10.59
CA ALA A 37 -11.27 -1.87 -11.36
C ALA A 37 -10.26 -0.99 -10.59
N TYR A 38 -10.72 0.10 -9.98
CA TYR A 38 -9.87 0.95 -9.15
C TYR A 38 -9.29 0.19 -7.94
N ALA A 39 -10.10 -0.63 -7.27
CA ALA A 39 -9.65 -1.41 -6.11
C ALA A 39 -8.60 -2.46 -6.51
N GLU A 40 -8.77 -3.12 -7.66
CA GLU A 40 -7.79 -4.06 -8.21
C GLU A 40 -6.46 -3.37 -8.54
N GLU A 41 -6.50 -2.21 -9.20
CA GLU A 41 -5.31 -1.42 -9.50
C GLU A 41 -4.59 -0.98 -8.21
N PHE A 42 -5.34 -0.50 -7.22
CA PHE A 42 -4.79 -0.11 -5.93
C PHE A 42 -4.12 -1.29 -5.20
N MET A 43 -4.76 -2.46 -5.20
CA MET A 43 -4.20 -3.68 -4.61
C MET A 43 -2.90 -4.11 -5.32
N ALA A 44 -2.83 -3.98 -6.64
CA ALA A 44 -1.62 -4.25 -7.40
C ALA A 44 -0.48 -3.30 -7.02
N LYS A 45 -0.75 -1.98 -6.93
CA LYS A 45 0.23 -0.99 -6.45
C LYS A 45 0.71 -1.28 -5.04
N LEU A 46 -0.21 -1.65 -4.14
CA LEU A 46 0.10 -1.99 -2.75
C LEU A 46 1.02 -3.22 -2.66
N ASN A 47 0.72 -4.27 -3.42
CA ASN A 47 1.55 -5.48 -3.46
C ASN A 47 2.95 -5.19 -4.01
N ASN A 48 3.05 -4.40 -5.07
CA ASN A 48 4.35 -4.00 -5.63
C ASN A 48 5.17 -3.18 -4.62
N SER A 49 4.54 -2.19 -3.97
CA SER A 49 5.21 -1.38 -2.93
C SER A 49 5.68 -2.24 -1.75
N LYS A 50 4.87 -3.22 -1.33
CA LYS A 50 5.25 -4.19 -0.30
C LYS A 50 6.48 -4.99 -0.71
N GLU A 51 6.52 -5.54 -1.92
CA GLU A 51 7.64 -6.34 -2.42
C GLU A 51 8.95 -5.52 -2.47
N ILE A 52 8.88 -4.28 -2.96
CA ILE A 52 10.03 -3.35 -2.99
C ILE A 52 10.57 -3.12 -1.57
N LEU A 53 9.70 -2.86 -0.60
CA LEU A 53 10.09 -2.63 0.79
C LEU A 53 10.66 -3.89 1.46
N GLU A 54 10.10 -5.06 1.19
CA GLU A 54 10.63 -6.33 1.69
C GLU A 54 12.03 -6.63 1.16
N ASN A 55 12.28 -6.34 -0.12
CA ASN A 55 13.62 -6.48 -0.70
C ASN A 55 14.62 -5.48 -0.09
N GLN A 56 14.22 -4.22 0.11
CA GLN A 56 15.08 -3.25 0.79
C GLN A 56 15.43 -3.68 2.23
N ILE A 57 14.47 -4.25 2.96
CA ILE A 57 14.72 -4.75 4.32
C ILE A 57 15.74 -5.89 4.30
N LYS A 58 15.69 -6.78 3.31
CA LYS A 58 16.69 -7.85 3.15
C LYS A 58 18.07 -7.27 2.87
N GLU A 59 18.18 -6.32 1.94
CA GLU A 59 19.44 -5.63 1.62
C GLU A 59 20.02 -4.92 2.85
N ASN A 60 19.19 -4.19 3.60
CA ASN A 60 19.61 -3.51 4.82
C ASN A 60 20.07 -4.48 5.92
N LYS A 61 19.47 -5.68 6.01
CA LYS A 61 19.93 -6.72 6.95
C LYS A 61 21.30 -7.25 6.57
N THR A 62 21.56 -7.47 5.28
CA THR A 62 22.89 -7.85 4.80
C THR A 62 23.91 -6.77 5.13
N LEU A 63 23.58 -5.50 4.86
CA LEU A 63 24.45 -4.39 5.23
C LEU A 63 24.71 -4.30 6.73
N LEU A 64 23.70 -4.55 7.57
CA LEU A 64 23.87 -4.59 9.03
C LEU A 64 24.86 -5.69 9.44
N SER A 65 24.74 -6.87 8.85
CA SER A 65 25.68 -7.98 9.08
C SER A 65 27.11 -7.62 8.67
N ASP A 66 27.31 -6.92 7.54
CA ASP A 66 28.62 -6.45 7.10
C ASP A 66 29.22 -5.41 8.07
N LEU A 67 28.37 -4.57 8.68
CA LEU A 67 28.81 -3.57 9.66
C LEU A 67 29.19 -4.17 11.01
N GLU A 68 28.53 -5.27 11.41
CA GLU A 68 28.81 -6.01 12.64
C GLU A 68 30.11 -6.83 12.56
N MET A 69 30.61 -7.10 11.35
CA MET A 69 31.87 -7.82 11.17
C MET A 69 33.03 -7.02 11.78
N PRO A 70 33.97 -7.63 12.52
CA PRO A 70 35.14 -6.91 13.04
C PRO A 70 35.99 -6.30 11.92
N LEU A 71 36.86 -5.35 12.27
CA LEU A 71 37.87 -4.85 11.32
C LEU A 71 38.79 -6.01 10.94
N ASP A 72 39.08 -6.14 9.65
CA ASP A 72 40.05 -7.13 9.18
C ASP A 72 41.44 -6.52 9.29
N LEU A 73 42.23 -7.04 10.21
CA LEU A 73 43.60 -6.57 10.51
C LEU A 73 44.61 -7.72 10.42
N ASN A 74 44.20 -8.87 9.89
CA ASN A 74 44.99 -10.10 9.97
C ASN A 74 46.29 -9.99 9.16
N GLN A 75 46.24 -9.28 8.03
CA GLN A 75 47.42 -9.07 7.19
C GLN A 75 48.41 -8.13 7.88
N GLU A 76 47.93 -7.02 8.43
CA GLU A 76 48.74 -6.05 9.14
C GLU A 76 49.39 -6.67 10.40
N LEU A 77 48.62 -7.49 11.13
CA LEU A 77 49.15 -8.26 12.27
C LEU A 77 50.22 -9.26 11.84
N ALA A 78 50.02 -10.00 10.75
CA ALA A 78 51.01 -10.95 10.24
C ALA A 78 52.30 -10.26 9.76
N ASP A 79 52.17 -9.10 9.10
CA ASP A 79 53.31 -8.31 8.63
C ASP A 79 54.12 -7.72 9.81
N PHE A 80 53.43 -7.31 10.88
CA PHE A 80 54.08 -6.86 12.11
C PHE A 80 54.80 -7.99 12.85
N GLU A 81 54.15 -9.15 13.00
CA GLU A 81 54.76 -10.35 13.60
C GLU A 81 56.01 -10.78 12.83
N ALA A 82 55.97 -10.78 11.49
CA ALA A 82 57.13 -11.06 10.65
C ALA A 82 58.27 -10.05 10.89
N SER A 83 57.93 -8.77 11.06
CA SER A 83 58.90 -7.69 11.27
C SER A 83 59.57 -7.76 12.65
N LEU A 84 58.86 -8.25 13.67
CA LEU A 84 59.41 -8.48 15.01
C LEU A 84 60.44 -9.62 15.06
N THR A 85 60.40 -10.55 14.10
CA THR A 85 61.35 -11.68 14.05
C THR A 85 62.69 -11.33 13.39
N GLN A 86 62.85 -10.10 12.89
CA GLN A 86 64.11 -9.63 12.30
C GLN A 86 65.08 -9.15 13.39
N GLU A 87 66.33 -9.64 13.34
CA GLU A 87 67.33 -9.57 14.43
C GLU A 87 67.85 -8.16 14.78
N ASP A 88 67.51 -7.12 14.00
CA ASP A 88 68.13 -5.78 14.06
C ASP A 88 67.12 -4.61 14.03
N GLY A 89 65.84 -4.89 14.31
CA GLY A 89 64.77 -3.89 14.25
C GLY A 89 64.66 -3.02 15.51
N ASP A 90 64.64 -1.70 15.33
CA ASP A 90 64.24 -0.75 16.39
C ASP A 90 62.76 -0.97 16.75
N ILE A 91 62.51 -1.65 17.86
CA ILE A 91 61.19 -2.03 18.34
C ILE A 91 60.31 -0.80 18.58
N GLU A 92 60.88 0.32 19.05
CA GLU A 92 60.13 1.53 19.38
C GLU A 92 59.60 2.20 18.10
N LYS A 93 60.45 2.26 17.07
CA LYS A 93 60.05 2.72 15.73
C LYS A 93 59.03 1.77 15.09
N LEU A 94 59.26 0.45 15.13
CA LEU A 94 58.36 -0.55 14.55
C LEU A 94 56.97 -0.50 15.19
N THR A 95 56.91 -0.32 16.52
CA THR A 95 55.64 -0.19 17.25
C THR A 95 54.89 1.08 16.84
N THR A 96 55.61 2.20 16.68
CA THR A 96 55.02 3.48 16.27
C THR A 96 54.48 3.42 14.84
N ASP A 97 55.25 2.85 13.91
CA ASP A 97 54.85 2.69 12.52
C ASP A 97 53.63 1.76 12.40
N PHE A 98 53.58 0.68 13.19
CA PHE A 98 52.44 -0.22 13.24
C PHE A 98 51.17 0.41 13.83
N GLN A 99 51.30 1.22 14.88
CA GLN A 99 50.16 1.96 15.43
C GLN A 99 49.57 2.91 14.40
N HIS A 100 50.41 3.65 13.67
CA HIS A 100 49.94 4.54 12.60
C HIS A 100 49.25 3.75 11.48
N LEU A 101 49.81 2.61 11.07
CA LEU A 101 49.20 1.74 10.06
C LEU A 101 47.82 1.22 10.51
N LEU A 102 47.70 0.79 11.76
CA LEU A 102 46.41 0.35 12.33
C LEU A 102 45.38 1.47 12.33
N GLU A 103 45.78 2.69 12.70
CA GLU A 103 44.89 3.86 12.66
C GLU A 103 44.44 4.16 11.23
N GLU A 104 45.34 4.11 10.25
CA GLU A 104 45.03 4.36 8.85
C GLU A 104 44.06 3.31 8.28
N VAL A 105 44.36 2.03 8.49
CA VAL A 105 43.53 0.91 8.01
C VAL A 105 42.16 0.90 8.70
N ALA A 106 42.12 1.12 10.02
CA ALA A 106 40.86 1.21 10.76
C ALA A 106 40.02 2.39 10.26
N ASN A 107 40.61 3.57 10.08
CA ASN A 107 39.91 4.75 9.58
C ASN A 107 39.41 4.54 8.14
N ALA A 108 40.20 3.93 7.27
CA ALA A 108 39.80 3.62 5.90
C ALA A 108 38.58 2.67 5.87
N GLN A 109 38.63 1.58 6.65
CA GLN A 109 37.52 0.63 6.75
C GLN A 109 36.26 1.27 7.36
N LEU A 110 36.40 2.07 8.42
CA LEU A 110 35.28 2.79 9.04
C LEU A 110 34.65 3.80 8.08
N ASN A 111 35.45 4.54 7.32
CA ASN A 111 34.94 5.49 6.33
C ASN A 111 34.21 4.78 5.18
N ALA A 112 34.73 3.65 4.70
CA ALA A 112 34.06 2.84 3.69
C ALA A 112 32.71 2.31 4.20
N ARG A 113 32.66 1.82 5.44
CA ARG A 113 31.41 1.39 6.10
C ARG A 113 30.41 2.54 6.26
N LYS A 114 30.87 3.71 6.70
CA LYS A 114 30.03 4.91 6.84
C LYS A 114 29.43 5.36 5.51
N ALA A 115 30.22 5.31 4.43
CA ALA A 115 29.74 5.64 3.09
C ALA A 115 28.63 4.68 2.62
N LYS A 116 28.80 3.36 2.83
CA LYS A 116 27.77 2.36 2.52
C LYS A 116 26.46 2.60 3.30
N VAL A 117 26.57 2.94 4.59
CA VAL A 117 25.40 3.25 5.44
C VAL A 117 24.66 4.48 4.95
N LEU A 118 25.38 5.55 4.61
CA LEU A 118 24.78 6.78 4.09
C LEU A 118 24.04 6.52 2.77
N PHE A 119 24.67 5.79 1.86
CA PHE A 119 24.04 5.43 0.58
C PHE A 119 22.76 4.60 0.78
N ALA A 120 22.81 3.55 1.60
CA ALA A 120 21.64 2.72 1.86
C ALA A 120 20.50 3.48 2.56
N LYS A 121 20.85 4.45 3.42
CA LYS A 121 19.87 5.36 4.03
C LYS A 121 19.17 6.22 2.98
N GLU A 122 19.94 6.87 2.09
CA GLU A 122 19.39 7.71 1.03
C GLU A 122 18.49 6.91 0.08
N GLU A 123 18.90 5.69 -0.29
CA GLU A 123 18.12 4.80 -1.12
C GLU A 123 16.79 4.39 -0.45
N MET A 124 16.84 4.06 0.85
CA MET A 124 15.65 3.71 1.63
C MET A 124 14.69 4.90 1.74
N GLU A 125 15.19 6.11 1.97
CA GLU A 125 14.39 7.33 2.03
C GLU A 125 13.71 7.61 0.68
N ALA A 126 14.44 7.47 -0.43
CA ALA A 126 13.88 7.64 -1.78
C ALA A 126 12.77 6.62 -2.10
N LYS A 127 13.00 5.33 -1.81
CA LYS A 127 12.00 4.26 -2.00
C LYS A 127 10.75 4.49 -1.13
N LEU A 128 10.93 4.99 0.09
CA LEU A 128 9.82 5.30 1.01
C LEU A 128 9.00 6.52 0.55
N ILE A 129 9.65 7.55 -0.01
CA ILE A 129 8.97 8.69 -0.63
C ILE A 129 8.15 8.22 -1.84
N ALA A 130 8.75 7.45 -2.76
CA ALA A 130 8.06 6.93 -3.94
C ALA A 130 6.85 6.06 -3.57
N ALA A 131 6.98 5.21 -2.54
CA ALA A 131 5.87 4.42 -2.01
C ALA A 131 4.75 5.31 -1.44
N LYS A 132 5.10 6.37 -0.69
CA LYS A 132 4.13 7.32 -0.15
C LYS A 132 3.42 8.12 -1.24
N GLU A 133 4.10 8.52 -2.31
CA GLU A 133 3.47 9.24 -3.43
C GLU A 133 2.52 8.34 -4.21
N SER A 134 2.95 7.10 -4.48
CA SER A 134 2.14 6.09 -5.16
C SER A 134 0.88 5.72 -4.36
N LEU A 135 0.97 5.61 -3.03
CA LEU A 135 -0.15 5.23 -2.16
C LEU A 135 -0.98 6.43 -1.66
N GLY A 136 -0.35 7.59 -1.48
CA GLY A 136 -0.95 8.80 -0.91
C GLY A 136 -1.85 9.54 -1.89
N SER A 137 -1.52 9.51 -3.18
CA SER A 137 -2.42 9.97 -4.26
C SER A 137 -3.74 9.18 -4.28
N ASP A 138 -3.70 7.90 -3.90
CA ASP A 138 -4.84 7.00 -3.84
C ASP A 138 -5.59 7.00 -2.49
N HIS A 139 -5.00 7.52 -1.40
CA HIS A 139 -5.64 7.51 -0.06
C HIS A 139 -6.93 8.35 0.01
N GLN A 140 -6.99 9.47 -0.71
CA GLN A 140 -8.24 10.25 -0.84
C GLN A 140 -9.32 9.46 -1.58
N ALA A 141 -8.94 8.73 -2.63
CA ALA A 141 -9.86 7.94 -3.43
C ALA A 141 -10.34 6.67 -2.68
N VAL A 142 -9.50 6.01 -1.87
CA VAL A 142 -9.91 4.91 -0.98
C VAL A 142 -10.89 5.38 0.10
N THR A 143 -10.60 6.52 0.74
CA THR A 143 -11.49 7.11 1.76
C THR A 143 -12.81 7.57 1.16
N TYR A 144 -12.78 8.13 -0.05
CA TYR A 144 -13.98 8.50 -0.81
C TYR A 144 -14.78 7.27 -1.20
N THR A 145 -14.13 6.21 -1.68
CA THR A 145 -14.76 4.95 -2.07
C THR A 145 -15.44 4.28 -0.89
N GLN A 146 -14.78 4.20 0.28
CA GLN A 146 -15.38 3.69 1.52
C GLN A 146 -16.58 4.52 1.99
N LYS A 147 -16.51 5.86 1.94
CA LYS A 147 -17.65 6.74 2.25
C LYS A 147 -18.82 6.54 1.30
N VAL A 148 -18.55 6.39 0.00
CA VAL A 148 -19.60 6.12 -0.98
C VAL A 148 -20.17 4.71 -0.77
N LEU A 149 -19.37 3.72 -0.43
CA LEU A 149 -19.82 2.35 -0.18
C LEU A 149 -20.70 2.28 1.08
N SER A 150 -20.35 2.99 2.16
CA SER A 150 -21.22 3.08 3.35
C SER A 150 -22.51 3.85 3.05
N PHE A 151 -22.42 4.97 2.31
CA PHE A 151 -23.61 5.73 1.89
C PHE A 151 -24.57 4.90 1.04
N LEU A 152 -24.05 4.11 0.09
CA LEU A 152 -24.85 3.20 -0.74
C LEU A 152 -25.48 2.10 0.11
N LYS A 153 -24.73 1.51 1.05
CA LYS A 153 -25.24 0.44 1.92
C LYS A 153 -26.37 0.95 2.83
N ASP A 154 -26.17 2.12 3.44
CA ASP A 154 -27.10 2.68 4.41
C ASP A 154 -28.32 3.34 3.74
N LYS A 155 -28.11 4.30 2.83
CA LYS A 155 -29.24 5.04 2.24
C LYS A 155 -29.99 4.24 1.20
N LEU A 156 -29.29 3.53 0.32
CA LEU A 156 -29.92 2.78 -0.77
C LEU A 156 -30.56 1.50 -0.24
N GLY A 157 -29.91 0.83 0.72
CA GLY A 157 -30.51 -0.27 1.48
C GLY A 157 -31.79 0.13 2.21
N HIS A 158 -31.79 1.26 2.93
CA HIS A 158 -33.00 1.77 3.60
C HIS A 158 -34.10 2.17 2.61
N ARG A 159 -33.75 2.83 1.51
CA ARG A 159 -34.72 3.24 0.49
C ARG A 159 -35.35 2.03 -0.18
N LEU A 160 -34.58 1.03 -0.58
CA LEU A 160 -35.11 -0.22 -1.15
C LEU A 160 -36.05 -0.94 -0.17
N LYS A 161 -35.67 -1.04 1.10
CA LYS A 161 -36.51 -1.65 2.14
C LYS A 161 -37.82 -0.89 2.34
N LYS A 162 -37.76 0.44 2.37
CA LYS A 162 -38.94 1.32 2.52
C LYS A 162 -39.85 1.24 1.28
N THR A 163 -39.29 1.28 0.08
CA THR A 163 -40.06 1.15 -1.17
C THR A 163 -40.74 -0.21 -1.26
N ARG A 164 -40.05 -1.29 -0.84
CA ARG A 164 -40.66 -2.63 -0.76
C ARG A 164 -41.87 -2.68 0.17
N ILE A 165 -41.79 -2.04 1.34
CA ILE A 165 -42.90 -1.97 2.30
C ILE A 165 -44.07 -1.19 1.70
N ILE A 166 -43.82 -0.01 1.12
CA ILE A 166 -44.87 0.81 0.49
C ILE A 166 -45.55 0.07 -0.67
N LEU A 167 -44.77 -0.68 -1.47
CA LEU A 167 -45.31 -1.51 -2.55
C LEU A 167 -46.16 -2.66 -2.01
N ALA A 168 -45.73 -3.32 -0.93
CA ALA A 168 -46.51 -4.37 -0.27
C ALA A 168 -47.85 -3.83 0.26
N ASP A 169 -47.83 -2.71 0.99
CA ASP A 169 -49.06 -2.08 1.53
C ASP A 169 -50.02 -1.66 0.41
N ARG A 170 -49.50 -1.12 -0.70
CA ARG A 170 -50.31 -0.74 -1.85
C ARG A 170 -50.90 -1.95 -2.59
N LEU A 171 -50.13 -3.03 -2.72
CA LEU A 171 -50.62 -4.28 -3.31
C LEU A 171 -51.72 -4.89 -2.44
N GLU A 172 -51.56 -4.88 -1.13
CA GLU A 172 -52.55 -5.38 -0.18
C GLU A 172 -53.84 -4.54 -0.21
N GLY A 173 -53.72 -3.21 -0.25
CA GLY A 173 -54.85 -2.30 -0.41
C GLY A 173 -55.59 -2.47 -1.74
N CYS A 174 -54.87 -2.69 -2.84
CA CYS A 174 -55.48 -2.99 -4.14
C CYS A 174 -56.17 -4.37 -4.13
N ALA A 175 -55.58 -5.37 -3.51
CA ALA A 175 -56.17 -6.70 -3.38
C ALA A 175 -57.46 -6.70 -2.54
N MET A 176 -57.50 -5.89 -1.47
CA MET A 176 -58.72 -5.70 -0.66
C MET A 176 -59.83 -5.02 -1.47
N LYS A 177 -59.51 -4.01 -2.28
CA LYS A 177 -60.47 -3.31 -3.15
C LYS A 177 -60.99 -4.17 -4.30
N LEU A 178 -60.26 -5.22 -4.70
CA LEU A 178 -60.71 -6.19 -5.71
C LEU A 178 -61.61 -7.29 -5.12
N LYS A 179 -61.62 -7.46 -3.79
CA LYS A 179 -62.47 -8.41 -3.06
C LYS A 179 -63.79 -7.82 -2.55
N ALA A 180 -63.87 -6.49 -2.45
CA ALA A 180 -65.07 -5.74 -2.06
C ALA A 180 -65.88 -5.34 -3.28
#